data_AF-A0A823A4W8-F1
#
_entry.id   AF-A0A823A4W8-F1
#
_cell.length_a   1.000
_cell.length_b   1.000
_cell.length_c   1.000
_cell.angle_alpha   90.00
_cell.angle_beta   90.00
_cell.angle_gamma   90.00
#
_symmetry.space_group_name_H-M   'P 1'
#
loop_
_entity.id
_entity.type
_entity.pdbx_description
1 polymer ?
#
loop_
_entity_poly.entity_id
_entity_poly.type
_entity_poly.pdbx_seq_one_letter_code
_entity_poly.pdbx_strand_id
1 'polypeptide(L)' 'MVERANNGGTNNMSLDDLERLPCFDFKAREKGSCPVDCVICLENFKAGDKCRLLPCRHSFHANCVNSWC' A
#
# COMPACT_ATOMS: atom_id res chain seq x y z
N MET A 1 -11.86 5.34 -39.23
CA MET A 1 -10.81 5.01 -38.23
C MET A 1 -11.30 5.47 -36.88
N VAL A 2 -12.06 4.64 -36.18
CA VAL A 2 -12.64 5.00 -34.87
C VAL A 2 -11.77 4.44 -33.75
N GLU A 3 -11.01 5.37 -33.17
CA GLU A 3 -10.66 5.58 -31.76
C GLU A 3 -10.38 4.36 -30.86
N ARG A 4 -9.11 4.27 -30.44
CA ARG A 4 -8.63 3.42 -29.35
C ARG A 4 -9.01 4.06 -28.01
N ALA A 5 -10.09 3.61 -27.39
CA ALA A 5 -10.35 3.89 -25.98
C ALA A 5 -9.68 2.79 -25.12
N ASN A 6 -8.46 3.06 -24.66
CA ASN A 6 -7.86 2.32 -23.55
C ASN A 6 -8.65 2.72 -22.29
N ASN A 7 -9.69 1.94 -21.96
CA ASN A 7 -10.33 2.03 -20.66
C ASN A 7 -9.50 1.18 -19.69
N GLY A 8 -8.35 1.72 -19.28
CA GLY A 8 -7.68 1.29 -18.07
C GLY A 8 -8.57 1.66 -16.90
N GLY A 9 -9.49 0.77 -16.54
CA GLY A 9 -10.33 0.88 -15.36
C GLY A 9 -9.43 1.03 -14.14
N THR A 10 -9.33 2.26 -13.63
CA THR A 10 -8.78 2.52 -12.31
C THR A 10 -9.74 1.87 -11.31
N ASN A 11 -9.36 0.69 -10.81
CA ASN A 11 -10.05 0.05 -9.69
C ASN A 11 -9.75 0.86 -8.42
N ASN A 12 -10.33 2.07 -8.34
CA ASN A 12 -10.30 2.93 -7.18
C ASN A 12 -11.11 2.23 -6.08
N MET A 13 -10.42 1.61 -5.14
CA MET A 13 -10.98 1.47 -3.80
C MET A 13 -11.08 2.89 -3.24
N SER A 14 -12.28 3.31 -2.85
CA SER A 14 -12.48 4.67 -2.35
C SER A 14 -11.53 4.95 -1.18
N LEU A 15 -11.01 6.18 -1.08
CA LEU A 15 -10.08 6.55 -0.01
C LEU A 15 -10.68 6.26 1.40
N ASP A 16 -12.01 6.40 1.50
CA ASP A 16 -12.83 6.05 2.66
C ASP A 16 -12.71 4.55 3.04
N ASP A 17 -12.70 3.64 2.06
CA ASP A 17 -12.49 2.20 2.29
C ASP A 17 -11.08 1.93 2.80
N LEU A 18 -10.08 2.65 2.27
CA LEU A 18 -8.72 2.54 2.78
C LEU A 18 -8.65 3.02 4.23
N GLU A 19 -9.29 4.13 4.59
CA GLU A 19 -9.27 4.67 5.96
C GLU A 19 -9.81 3.69 7.00
N ARG A 20 -10.80 2.86 6.63
CA ARG A 20 -11.39 1.83 7.48
C ARG A 20 -10.50 0.60 7.70
N LEU A 21 -9.45 0.42 6.90
CA LEU A 21 -8.52 -0.69 7.08
C LEU A 21 -7.67 -0.48 8.35
N PRO A 22 -7.24 -1.56 9.02
CA PRO A 22 -6.35 -1.44 10.15
C PRO A 22 -5.01 -0.81 9.75
N CYS A 23 -4.69 0.33 10.37
CA CYS A 23 -3.37 0.96 10.31
C CYS A 23 -2.57 0.57 11.55
N PHE A 24 -1.30 0.25 11.37
CA PHE A 24 -0.37 -0.09 12.44
C PHE A 24 0.98 0.57 12.21
N ASP A 25 1.66 0.87 13.30
CA ASP A 25 3.02 1.42 13.26
C ASP A 25 4.00 0.25 13.04
N PHE A 26 4.78 0.32 11.98
CA PHE A 26 5.79 -0.69 11.72
C PHE A 26 6.86 -0.63 12.81
N LYS A 27 7.07 -1.76 13.49
CA LYS A 27 8.15 -1.93 14.45
C LYS A 27 9.28 -2.64 13.72
N ALA A 28 10.41 -1.98 13.55
CA ALA A 28 11.59 -2.61 12.98
C ALA A 28 11.96 -3.82 13.83
N ARG A 29 11.93 -5.01 13.22
CA ARG A 29 12.36 -6.24 13.87
C ARG A 29 13.89 -6.30 13.85
N GLU A 30 14.46 -6.90 14.89
CA GLU A 30 15.92 -7.06 15.02
C GLU A 30 16.53 -7.80 13.82
N LYS A 31 17.79 -7.47 13.51
CA LYS A 31 18.56 -7.93 12.35
C LYS A 31 18.37 -9.45 12.12
N GLY A 32 17.65 -9.82 11.06
CA GLY A 32 17.44 -11.23 10.68
C GLY A 32 16.06 -11.57 10.13
N SER A 33 15.07 -10.67 10.22
CA SER A 33 13.79 -10.83 9.54
C SER A 33 13.90 -10.36 8.09
N CYS A 34 13.29 -11.09 7.14
CA CYS A 34 13.24 -10.69 5.73
C CYS A 34 12.83 -9.22 5.60
N PRO A 35 13.49 -8.43 4.72
CA PRO A 35 13.11 -7.04 4.49
C PRO A 35 11.66 -7.03 4.04
N VAL A 36 10.84 -6.32 4.80
CA VAL A 36 9.47 -6.05 4.40
C VAL A 36 9.55 -4.73 3.63
N ASP A 37 9.23 -4.78 2.35
CA ASP A 37 9.35 -3.66 1.43
C ASP A 37 7.97 -3.23 0.95
N CYS A 38 7.75 -1.92 0.88
CA CYS A 38 6.54 -1.42 0.25
C CYS A 38 6.70 -1.52 -1.27
N VAL A 39 5.98 -2.43 -1.93
CA VAL A 39 6.11 -2.63 -3.39
C VAL A 39 5.66 -1.43 -4.23
N ILE A 40 4.99 -0.45 -3.61
CA ILE A 40 4.51 0.76 -4.28
C ILE A 40 5.66 1.77 -4.45
N CYS A 41 6.43 2.02 -3.39
CA CYS A 41 7.59 2.94 -3.43
C CYS A 41 8.95 2.22 -3.52
N LEU A 42 8.95 0.89 -3.43
CA LEU A 42 10.14 0.02 -3.43
C LEU A 42 11.15 0.36 -2.31
N GLU A 43 10.66 0.95 -1.21
CA GLU A 43 11.47 1.27 -0.02
C GLU A 43 11.17 0.32 1.14
N ASN A 44 12.20 0.10 1.98
CA ASN A 44 12.08 -0.67 3.21
C ASN A 44 11.21 0.07 4.24
N PHE A 45 10.35 -0.67 4.95
CA PHE A 45 9.64 -0.12 6.10
C PHE A 45 10.62 0.24 7.23
N LYS A 46 10.47 1.44 7.82
CA LYS A 46 11.27 1.88 8.96
C LYS A 46 10.44 1.86 10.24
N ALA A 47 11.13 1.83 11.38
CA ALA A 47 10.45 1.93 12.67
C ALA A 47 9.66 3.25 12.75
N GLY A 48 8.36 3.16 13.04
CA GLY A 48 7.46 4.31 13.09
C GLY A 48 6.73 4.61 11.78
N ASP A 49 7.02 3.90 10.69
CA ASP A 49 6.24 4.03 9.46
C ASP A 49 4.80 3.55 9.68
N LYS A 50 3.83 4.36 9.26
CA LYS A 50 2.42 3.96 9.26
C LYS A 50 2.19 3.00 8.10
N CYS A 51 1.91 1.74 8.44
CA CYS A 51 1.57 0.71 7.48
C CYS A 51 0.08 0.37 7.57
N ARG A 52 -0.50 -0.01 6.44
CA ARG A 52 -1.90 -0.44 6.35
C ARG A 52 -1.93 -1.87 5.84
N LEU A 53 -2.66 -2.74 6.53
CA LEU A 53 -2.85 -4.13 6.13
C LEU A 53 -4.12 -4.23 5.28
N LEU A 54 -3.98 -4.67 4.04
CA LEU A 54 -5.12 -4.94 3.18
C LEU A 54 -5.75 -6.29 3.50
N PRO A 55 -7.03 -6.53 3.15
CA PRO A 55 -7.68 -7.83 3.31
C PRO A 55 -6.96 -8.97 2.56
N CYS A 56 -6.14 -8.65 1.55
CA CYS A 56 -5.27 -9.61 0.87
C CYS A 56 -4.00 -10.00 1.66
N ARG A 57 -3.86 -9.54 2.91
CA ARG A 57 -2.71 -9.79 3.82
C ARG A 57 -1.39 -9.15 3.38
N HIS A 58 -1.44 -8.14 2.51
CA HIS A 58 -0.27 -7.35 2.15
C HIS A 58 -0.22 -6.05 2.94
N SER A 59 0.99 -5.67 3.36
CA SER A 59 1.28 -4.45 4.09
C SER A 59 1.89 -3.41 3.16
N PHE A 60 1.35 -2.20 3.16
CA PHE A 60 1.90 -1.07 2.41
C PHE A 60 2.01 0.15 3.32
N HIS A 61 2.82 1.14 2.94
CA HIS A 61 2.76 2.42 3.61
C HIS A 61 1.34 2.98 3.46
N ALA A 62 0.79 3.45 4.57
CA ALA A 62 -0.48 4.14 4.65
C ALA A 62 -0.44 5.54 4.00
N ASN A 63 0.56 5.83 3.16
CA ASN A 63 0.58 6.95 2.24
C ASN A 63 0.60 6.43 0.79
N CYS A 64 1.45 5.43 0.53
CA CYS A 64 1.56 4.79 -0.77
C CYS A 64 0.26 4.13 -1.23
N VAL A 65 -0.46 3.43 -0.35
CA VAL A 65 -1.75 2.81 -0.71
C VAL A 65 -2.79 3.87 -1.06
N ASN A 66 -2.74 5.03 -0.39
CA ASN A 66 -3.67 6.16 -0.58
C ASN A 66 -3.43 6.83 -1.92
N SER A 67 -2.16 6.97 -2.32
CA SER A 67 -1.79 7.54 -3.61
C SER A 67 -2.00 6.58 -4.79
N TRP A 68 -2.13 5.27 -4.52
CA TRP A 68 -2.38 4.26 -5.56
C TRP A 68 -3.85 4.20 -5.99
N CYS A 69 -4.79 4.49 -5.08
CA CYS A 69 -6.22 4.45 -5.38
C CYS A 69 -6.74 5.76 -5.97
#